data_AF-A0A924WVX9-F1
#
_entry.id   AF-A0A924WVX9-F1
#
_cell.length_a   1.000
_cell.length_b   1.000
_cell.length_c   1.000
_cell.angle_alpha   90.00
_cell.angle_beta   90.00
_cell.angle_gamma   90.00
#
_symmetry.space_group_name_H-M   'P 1'
#
loop_
_entity.id
_entity.type
_entity.pdbx_description
1 polymer ?
#
loop_
_entity_poly.entity_id
_entity_poly.type
_entity_poly.pdbx_seq_one_letter_code
_entity_poly.pdbx_strand_id
1 'polypeptide(L)'
;MEAFLIFLLVIGGIILAATLFVAWVIATIVRGIARMVSPRRHEAMTSSAPGVQVCNNVQCQCHNPGFARFCRRCGKSLPTLLRVVPSRVAML
;
A
#
# COMPACT_ATOMS: atom_id res chain seq x y z
N MET A 1 -2.05 13.96 46.93
CA MET A 1 -1.31 12.92 46.18
C MET A 1 -1.96 12.63 44.83
N GLU A 2 -3.29 12.55 44.76
CA GLU A 2 -4.00 12.25 43.50
C GLU A 2 -3.77 13.28 42.39
N ALA A 3 -3.81 14.58 42.69
CA ALA A 3 -3.54 15.63 41.70
C ALA A 3 -2.14 15.52 41.06
N PHE A 4 -1.14 15.07 41.82
CA PHE A 4 0.22 14.86 41.32
C PHE A 4 0.29 13.66 40.36
N LEU A 5 -0.40 12.57 40.69
CA LEU A 5 -0.48 11.39 39.83
C LEU A 5 -1.20 11.71 38.50
N ILE A 6 -2.31 12.46 38.56
CA ILE A 6 -3.04 12.90 37.37
C ILE A 6 -2.13 13.76 36.48
N PHE A 7 -1.40 14.69 37.07
CA PHE A 7 -0.47 15.56 36.34
C PHE A 7 0.62 14.77 35.61
N LEU A 8 1.25 13.80 36.30
CA LEU A 8 2.25 12.93 35.69
C LEU A 8 1.69 12.08 34.56
N LEU A 9 0.47 11.57 34.71
CA LEU A 9 -0.19 10.73 33.71
C LEU A 9 -0.52 11.52 32.45
N VAL A 10 -1.03 12.75 32.62
CA VAL A 10 -1.32 13.66 31.50
C VAL A 10 -0.05 14.03 30.75
N ILE A 11 1.00 14.44 31.47
CA ILE A 11 2.29 14.79 30.85
C ILE A 11 2.91 13.58 30.15
N GLY A 12 2.93 12.43 30.82
CA GLY A 12 3.44 11.19 30.23
C GLY A 12 2.68 10.80 28.96
N GLY A 13 1.36 10.94 28.96
CA GLY A 13 0.52 10.71 27.78
C GLY A 13 0.84 11.67 26.63
N ILE A 14 1.02 12.95 26.91
CA ILE A 14 1.38 13.97 25.91
C ILE A 14 2.75 13.64 25.30
N ILE A 15 3.75 13.32 26.12
CA ILE A 15 5.09 12.96 25.67
C ILE A 15 5.04 11.70 24.79
N LEU A 16 4.31 10.67 25.22
CA LEU A 16 4.15 9.44 24.44
C LEU A 16 3.48 9.69 23.09
N ALA A 17 2.39 10.47 23.08
CA ALA A 17 1.70 10.83 21.84
C ALA A 17 2.61 11.64 20.90
N ALA A 18 3.32 12.62 21.43
CA ALA A 18 4.25 13.45 20.66
C ALA A 18 5.39 12.62 20.06
N THR A 19 6.01 11.73 20.83
CA THR A 19 7.09 10.85 20.35
C THR A 19 6.61 9.88 19.27
N LEU A 20 5.46 9.24 19.47
CA LEU A 20 4.86 8.37 18.45
C LEU A 20 4.52 9.14 17.17
N PHE A 21 3.99 10.36 17.30
CA PHE A 21 3.69 11.22 16.17
C PHE A 21 4.95 11.59 15.40
N VAL A 22 6.01 12.03 16.09
CA VAL A 22 7.30 12.36 15.47
C VAL A 22 7.91 11.15 14.78
N ALA A 23 7.92 9.98 15.44
CA ALA A 23 8.42 8.74 14.83
C ALA A 23 7.64 8.36 13.57
N TRP A 24 6.31 8.51 13.59
CA TRP A 24 5.46 8.27 12.42
C TRP A 24 5.74 9.25 11.28
N VAL A 25 5.88 10.55 11.58
CA VAL A 25 6.25 11.58 10.60
C VAL A 25 7.61 11.27 9.99
N ILE A 26 8.63 10.95 10.80
CA ILE A 26 9.96 10.57 10.29
C ILE A 26 9.83 9.34 9.38
N ALA A 27 9.12 8.29 9.81
CA ALA A 27 8.95 7.09 9.01
C ALA A 27 8.25 7.36 7.67
N THR A 28 7.25 8.26 7.64
CA THR A 28 6.55 8.63 6.39
C THR A 28 7.44 9.45 5.46
N ILE A 29 8.23 10.38 5.99
CA ILE A 29 9.22 11.16 5.22
C ILE A 29 10.30 10.26 4.65
N VAL A 30 10.93 9.42 5.48
CA VAL A 30 11.96 8.46 5.04
C VAL A 30 11.41 7.53 3.97
N ARG A 31 10.18 7.03 4.12
CA ARG A 31 9.50 6.23 3.08
C ARG A 31 9.22 7.04 1.81
N GLY A 32 8.93 8.33 1.92
CA GLY A 32 8.77 9.24 0.79
C GLY A 32 10.07 9.41 0.01
N ILE A 33 11.17 9.69 0.72
CA ILE A 33 12.50 9.87 0.13
C ILE A 33 13.00 8.55 -0.48
N ALA A 34 12.81 7.42 0.19
CA ALA A 34 13.15 6.10 -0.34
C ALA A 34 12.45 5.81 -1.68
N ARG A 35 11.23 6.34 -1.92
CA ARG A 35 10.55 6.23 -3.24
C ARG A 35 11.18 7.09 -4.33
N MET A 36 11.79 8.22 -3.98
CA MET A 36 12.47 9.09 -4.94
C MET A 36 13.86 8.55 -5.29
N VAL A 37 14.53 7.93 -4.33
CA VAL A 37 15.89 7.38 -4.51
C VAL A 37 15.86 5.95 -5.04
N SER A 38 14.78 5.19 -4.84
CA SER A 38 14.65 3.85 -5.43
C SER A 38 14.51 3.99 -6.95
N PRO A 39 15.55 3.64 -7.72
CA PRO A 39 15.42 3.59 -9.16
C PRO A 39 14.37 2.52 -9.43
N ARG A 40 13.37 2.83 -10.27
CA ARG A 40 12.47 1.83 -10.85
C ARG A 40 13.30 0.62 -11.27
N ARG A 41 13.29 -0.46 -10.48
CA ARG A 41 13.59 -1.77 -11.02
C ARG A 41 12.42 -2.09 -11.93
N HIS A 42 12.57 -1.68 -13.18
CA HIS A 42 11.90 -2.31 -14.30
C HIS A 42 12.31 -3.78 -14.30
N GLU A 43 11.68 -4.60 -13.47
CA GLU A 43 11.47 -6.01 -13.80
C GLU A 43 10.31 -6.06 -14.79
N ALA A 44 10.53 -5.44 -15.94
CA ALA A 44 9.87 -5.84 -17.17
C ALA A 44 10.66 -7.05 -17.66
N MET A 45 10.30 -8.25 -17.18
CA MET A 45 10.28 -9.49 -17.96
C MET A 45 10.02 -10.68 -17.04
N THR A 46 9.08 -11.51 -17.50
CA THR A 46 8.76 -12.88 -17.11
C THR A 46 7.74 -13.14 -16.00
N SER A 47 6.83 -14.04 -16.36
CA SER A 47 5.86 -14.77 -15.54
C SER A 47 4.49 -14.14 -15.32
N SER A 48 3.79 -14.02 -16.45
CA SER A 48 2.39 -14.40 -16.61
C SER A 48 1.97 -15.63 -15.80
N ALA A 49 1.45 -15.41 -14.58
CA ALA A 49 0.42 -16.26 -13.99
C ALA A 49 -0.96 -15.62 -14.29
N PRO A 50 -1.84 -16.27 -15.05
CA PRO A 50 -3.10 -15.68 -15.49
C PRO A 50 -4.07 -15.63 -14.29
N GLY A 51 -4.06 -14.54 -13.53
CA GLY A 51 -5.05 -14.35 -12.48
C GLY A 51 -4.63 -13.59 -11.24
N VAL A 52 -3.45 -12.97 -11.18
CA VAL A 52 -3.05 -12.13 -10.03
C VAL A 52 -2.65 -10.73 -10.51
N GLN A 53 -3.37 -9.72 -10.03
CA GLN A 53 -3.11 -8.31 -10.30
C GLN A 53 -2.59 -7.62 -9.03
N VAL A 54 -1.45 -6.95 -9.14
CA VAL A 54 -0.90 -6.14 -8.05
C VAL A 54 -1.57 -4.78 -8.05
N CYS A 55 -1.96 -4.31 -6.87
CA CYS A 55 -2.55 -2.98 -6.75
C CYS A 55 -1.54 -1.90 -7.16
N ASN A 56 -1.94 -1.04 -8.11
CA ASN A 56 -1.14 0.11 -8.57
C ASN A 56 -0.92 1.17 -7.47
N ASN A 57 -1.62 1.07 -6.34
CA ASN A 57 -1.36 1.91 -5.18
C ASN A 57 -0.07 1.48 -4.48
N VAL A 58 0.98 2.29 -4.60
CA VAL A 58 2.33 2.05 -4.06
C VAL A 58 2.36 1.86 -2.54
N GLN A 59 1.35 2.38 -1.83
CA GLN A 59 1.18 2.14 -0.38
C GLN A 59 0.60 0.76 -0.04
N CYS A 60 -0.12 0.14 -0.98
CA CYS A 60 -0.91 -1.06 -0.73
C CYS A 60 -0.26 -2.31 -1.33
N GLN A 61 0.16 -2.23 -2.61
CA GLN A 61 0.81 -3.28 -3.43
C GLN A 61 0.26 -4.70 -3.21
N CYS A 62 -1.01 -4.80 -2.82
CA CYS A 62 -1.61 -6.05 -2.45
C CYS A 62 -1.87 -6.88 -3.70
N HIS A 63 -1.67 -8.20 -3.62
CA HIS A 63 -2.04 -9.14 -4.65
C HIS A 63 -3.56 -9.36 -4.63
N ASN A 64 -4.20 -9.10 -5.76
CA ASN A 64 -5.64 -9.27 -5.95
C ASN A 64 -5.88 -10.32 -7.04
N PRO A 65 -7.00 -11.05 -6.99
CA PRO A 65 -7.35 -11.94 -8.09
C PRO A 65 -7.63 -11.11 -9.35
N GLY A 66 -7.35 -11.66 -10.53
CA GLY A 66 -7.39 -10.95 -11.82
C GLY A 66 -8.80 -10.55 -12.29
N PHE A 67 -9.84 -10.95 -11.57
CA PHE A 67 -11.23 -10.49 -11.76
C PHE A 67 -11.63 -9.37 -10.78
N ALA A 68 -10.77 -8.99 -9.83
CA ALA A 68 -11.07 -7.94 -8.88
C ALA A 68 -11.07 -6.56 -9.58
N ARG A 69 -12.19 -5.85 -9.50
CA ARG A 69 -12.29 -4.45 -9.96
C ARG A 69 -11.69 -3.46 -8.97
N PHE A 70 -11.61 -3.83 -7.70
CA PHE A 70 -11.09 -3.00 -6.61
C PHE A 70 -10.08 -3.80 -5.77
N CYS A 71 -9.08 -3.11 -5.25
CA CYS A 71 -8.10 -3.71 -4.36
C CYS A 71 -8.76 -4.10 -3.03
N ARG A 72 -8.57 -5.36 -2.61
CA ARG A 72 -9.14 -5.90 -1.36
C ARG A 72 -8.65 -5.18 -0.10
N ARG A 73 -7.49 -4.53 -0.16
CA ARG A 73 -6.84 -3.91 1.00
C ARG A 73 -7.00 -2.39 1.07
N CYS A 74 -6.99 -1.69 -0.07
CA CYS A 74 -7.11 -0.23 -0.08
C CYS A 74 -8.34 0.31 -0.81
N GLY A 75 -9.21 -0.56 -1.35
CA GLY A 75 -10.45 -0.19 -2.03
C GLY A 75 -10.27 0.54 -3.37
N LYS A 76 -9.05 0.92 -3.75
CA LYS A 76 -8.79 1.62 -5.02
C LYS A 76 -9.07 0.73 -6.23
N SER A 77 -9.55 1.36 -7.30
CA SER A 77 -9.79 0.70 -8.59
C SER A 77 -8.51 0.05 -9.11
N LEU A 78 -8.62 -1.22 -9.49
CA LEU A 78 -7.55 -1.92 -10.19
C LEU A 78 -7.66 -1.62 -11.69
N PRO A 79 -6.54 -1.50 -12.41
CA PRO A 79 -6.57 -1.37 -13.86
C PRO A 79 -7.24 -2.64 -14.41
N THR A 80 -8.45 -2.48 -14.94
CA THR A 80 -9.18 -3.57 -15.57
C THR A 80 -8.38 -3.98 -16.79
N LEU A 81 -7.62 -5.08 -16.70
CA LEU A 81 -7.04 -5.70 -17.87
C LEU A 81 -8.21 -6.05 -18.79
N LEU A 82 -8.34 -5.33 -19.91
CA LEU A 82 -9.17 -5.74 -21.03
C LEU A 82 -8.84 -7.21 -21.28
N ARG A 83 -9.74 -8.11 -20.89
CA ARG A 83 -9.70 -9.49 -21.38
C ARG A 83 -9.89 -9.36 -22.87
N VAL A 84 -8.80 -9.38 -23.61
CA VAL A 84 -8.83 -9.81 -25.01
C VAL A 84 -9.32 -11.25 -24.93
N VAL A 85 -10.62 -11.44 -25.10
CA VAL A 85 -11.21 -12.76 -25.32
C VAL A 85 -10.58 -13.22 -26.64
N PRO A 86 -9.73 -14.27 -26.66
CA PRO A 86 -9.27 -14.80 -27.92
C PRO A 86 -10.52 -15.30 -28.66
N SER A 87 -10.90 -14.58 -29.72
CA SER A 87 -11.97 -14.99 -30.62
C SER A 87 -11.49 -16.26 -31.32
N ARG A 88 -11.73 -17.41 -30.71
CA ARG A 88 -11.57 -18.72 -31.35
C ARG A 88 -12.75 -18.91 -32.30
N VAL A 89 -12.74 -18.20 -33.42
CA VAL A 89 -13.57 -18.52 -34.58
C VAL A 89 -12.69 -18.46 -35.82
N ALA A 90 -11.79 -19.44 -35.89
CA ALA A 90 -11.15 -19.86 -37.13
C ALA A 90 -11.15 -21.38 -37.09
N MET A 91 -12.25 -21.97 -37.54
CA MET A 91 -12.36 -23.36 -38.03
C MET A 91 -13.77 -23.53 -38.59
N LEU A 92 -13.91 -23.22 -39.88
CA LEU A 92 -14.62 -23.98 -40.92
C LEU A 92 -14.51 -23.23 -42.25
#